data_AF-A0AAW2IIY8-F1
#
_entry.id   AF-A0AAW2IIY8-F1
#
_cell.length_a   1.000
_cell.length_b   1.000
_cell.length_c   1.000
_cell.angle_alpha   90.00
_cell.angle_beta   90.00
_cell.angle_gamma   90.00
#
_symmetry.space_group_name_H-M   'P 1'
#
loop_
_entity.id
_entity.type
_entity.pdbx_description
1 polymer ?
#
loop_
_entity_poly.entity_id
_entity_poly.type
_entity_poly.pdbx_seq_one_letter_code
_entity_poly.pdbx_strand_id
1 'polypeptide(L)'
;MKNSKRGFLPVRHGVKLSKKQSPMTDEELRKMFDIPYASAVGSIQYAVQCTRPDVAFALSVTSRYQACDGYSDASFQFDEDDAKSQTGFVFKLNGGVVAWKSSKQDTTTDSTTEAEYIAASKAAKEAVWMKNYIQELGVVPRIAEPVVIFCDNNEAIAQAK
;
A
#
# COMPACT_ATOMS: atom_id res chain seq x y z
N MET A 1 13.90 30.79 -0.32
CA MET A 1 13.85 29.74 -1.38
C MET A 1 14.14 30.28 -2.79
N LYS A 2 15.04 31.25 -2.99
CA LYS A 2 15.29 31.86 -4.32
C LYS A 2 16.41 31.20 -5.15
N ASN A 3 17.15 30.24 -4.59
CA ASN A 3 18.34 29.63 -5.22
C ASN A 3 18.35 28.09 -5.25
N SER A 4 17.19 27.42 -5.19
CA SER A 4 17.14 25.96 -5.29
C SER A 4 17.27 25.52 -6.76
N LYS A 5 18.28 24.71 -7.09
CA LYS A 5 18.42 24.07 -8.40
C LYS A 5 17.27 23.07 -8.59
N ARG A 6 16.58 23.10 -9.74
CA ARG A 6 15.54 22.10 -10.06
C ARG A 6 16.19 20.73 -10.19
N GLY A 7 15.74 19.78 -9.38
CA GLY A 7 16.09 18.37 -9.53
C GLY A 7 15.56 17.82 -10.85
N PHE A 8 16.32 16.91 -11.46
CA PHE A 8 15.91 16.22 -12.68
C PHE A 8 14.81 15.22 -12.31
N LEU A 9 13.57 15.48 -12.74
CA LEU A 9 12.48 14.52 -12.55
C LEU A 9 12.60 13.42 -13.61
N PRO A 10 12.57 12.13 -13.23
CA PRO A 10 12.68 11.03 -14.18
C PRO A 10 11.51 10.98 -15.18
N VAL A 11 10.39 11.64 -14.85
CA VAL A 11 9.23 11.76 -15.74
C VAL A 11 9.02 13.24 -16.11
N ARG A 12 8.98 13.52 -17.42
CA ARG A 12 8.70 14.86 -17.95
C ARG A 12 7.26 15.26 -17.66
N HIS A 13 7.06 16.48 -17.17
CA HIS A 13 5.73 17.07 -17.03
C HIS A 13 5.04 17.13 -18.41
N GLY A 14 3.75 16.78 -18.47
CA GLY A 14 2.95 16.80 -19.71
C GLY A 14 2.74 15.44 -20.39
N VAL A 15 3.41 14.38 -19.93
CA VAL A 15 3.13 13.01 -20.41
C VAL A 15 1.78 12.54 -19.86
N LYS A 16 0.78 12.41 -20.74
CA LYS A 16 -0.55 11.87 -20.42
C LYS A 16 -0.58 10.38 -20.77
N LEU A 17 -0.74 9.53 -19.76
CA LEU A 17 -1.02 8.11 -19.95
C LEU A 17 -2.53 7.88 -20.01
N SER A 18 -2.99 6.98 -20.88
CA SER A 18 -4.41 6.65 -21.02
C SER A 18 -4.65 5.14 -21.09
N LYS A 19 -5.88 4.70 -20.80
CA LYS A 19 -6.30 3.29 -20.94
C LYS A 19 -6.10 2.72 -22.35
N LYS A 20 -5.96 3.57 -23.37
CA LYS A 20 -5.65 3.13 -24.75
C LYS A 20 -4.23 2.59 -24.90
N GLN A 21 -3.36 2.86 -23.92
CA GLN A 21 -1.98 2.35 -23.86
C GLN A 21 -1.88 1.11 -22.96
N SER A 22 -3.01 0.62 -22.43
CA SER A 22 -3.07 -0.70 -21.82
C SER A 22 -2.89 -1.77 -22.90
N PRO A 23 -2.32 -2.93 -22.57
CA PRO A 23 -2.19 -4.04 -23.51
C PRO A 23 -3.59 -4.47 -23.95
N MET A 24 -3.79 -4.59 -25.27
CA MET A 24 -5.09 -4.91 -25.87
C MET A 24 -5.10 -6.31 -26.47
N THR A 25 -3.92 -6.89 -26.71
CA THR A 25 -3.73 -8.23 -27.28
C THR A 25 -3.17 -9.22 -26.27
N ASP A 26 -3.52 -10.50 -26.39
CA ASP A 26 -3.02 -11.57 -25.53
C ASP A 26 -1.49 -11.69 -25.55
N GLU A 27 -0.86 -11.32 -26.67
CA GLU A 27 0.60 -11.34 -26.80
C GLU A 27 1.27 -10.18 -26.02
N GLU A 28 0.69 -8.98 -26.05
CA GLU A 28 1.14 -7.84 -25.23
C GLU A 28 0.90 -8.12 -23.74
N LEU A 29 -0.23 -8.76 -23.41
CA LEU A 29 -0.55 -9.20 -22.04
C LEU A 29 0.49 -10.19 -21.52
N ARG A 30 0.89 -11.19 -22.31
CA ARG A 30 1.95 -12.14 -21.94
C ARG A 30 3.32 -11.46 -21.80
N LYS A 31 3.68 -10.56 -22.72
CA LYS A 31 4.93 -9.79 -22.62
C LYS A 31 4.95 -8.86 -21.39
N MET A 32 3.81 -8.25 -21.05
CA MET A 32 3.69 -7.44 -19.83
C MET A 32 3.64 -8.28 -18.56
N PHE A 33 3.17 -9.53 -18.63
CA PHE A 33 3.18 -10.46 -17.50
C PHE A 33 4.60 -10.85 -17.08
N ASP A 34 5.49 -11.04 -18.05
CA ASP A 34 6.92 -11.34 -17.79
C ASP A 34 7.70 -10.13 -17.26
N ILE A 35 7.18 -8.91 -17.42
CA ILE A 35 7.78 -7.69 -16.88
C ILE A 35 7.21 -7.47 -15.47
N PRO A 36 8.05 -7.44 -14.41
CA PRO A 36 7.58 -7.27 -13.04
C PRO A 36 7.22 -5.79 -12.75
N TYR A 37 6.27 -5.25 -13.51
CA TYR A 37 5.79 -3.87 -13.42
C TYR A 37 5.29 -3.57 -12.00
N ALA A 38 4.60 -4.53 -11.39
CA ALA A 38 4.17 -4.50 -10.01
C ALA A 38 5.33 -4.27 -9.03
N SER A 39 6.39 -5.08 -9.15
CA SER A 39 7.58 -4.99 -8.29
C SER A 39 8.37 -3.72 -8.53
N ALA A 40 8.44 -3.24 -9.79
CA ALA A 40 9.09 -1.99 -10.13
C ALA A 40 8.37 -0.79 -9.50
N VAL A 41 7.03 -0.75 -9.56
CA VAL A 41 6.23 0.28 -8.90
C VAL A 41 6.39 0.23 -7.38
N GLY A 42 6.37 -0.96 -6.76
CA GLY A 42 6.60 -1.10 -5.33
C GLY A 42 8.00 -0.67 -4.88
N SER A 43 9.02 -0.97 -5.69
CA SER A 43 10.39 -0.51 -5.45
C SER A 43 10.50 1.02 -5.52
N ILE A 44 9.78 1.66 -6.45
CA ILE A 44 9.72 3.12 -6.56
C ILE A 44 9.00 3.71 -5.34
N GLN A 45 7.92 3.09 -4.84
CA GLN A 45 7.25 3.55 -3.63
C GLN A 45 8.15 3.48 -2.40
N TYR A 46 8.90 2.39 -2.23
CA TYR A 46 9.89 2.30 -1.17
C TYR A 46 10.95 3.42 -1.28
N ALA A 47 11.45 3.69 -2.49
CA ALA A 47 12.38 4.79 -2.72
C ALA A 47 11.78 6.15 -2.33
N VAL A 48 10.51 6.40 -2.66
CA VAL A 48 9.77 7.61 -2.25
C VAL A 48 9.69 7.74 -0.73
N GLN A 49 9.34 6.65 -0.03
CA GLN A 49 9.15 6.63 1.41
C GLN A 49 10.46 6.87 2.19
N CYS A 50 11.58 6.34 1.69
CA CYS A 50 12.84 6.32 2.43
C CYS A 50 13.83 7.41 2.02
N THR A 51 14.01 7.69 0.72
CA THR A 51 15.22 8.41 0.25
C THR A 51 15.02 9.39 -0.91
N ARG A 52 13.95 9.26 -1.69
CA ARG A 52 13.82 9.92 -3.01
C ARG A 52 12.38 10.40 -3.27
N PRO A 53 11.93 11.48 -2.60
CA PRO A 53 10.60 12.04 -2.85
C PRO A 53 10.43 12.58 -4.29
N ASP A 54 11.52 12.80 -5.03
CA ASP A 54 11.52 13.28 -6.42
C ASP A 54 10.99 12.26 -7.44
N VAL A 55 10.93 10.96 -7.11
CA VAL A 55 10.28 9.93 -7.95
C VAL A 55 8.78 9.76 -7.65
N ALA A 56 8.22 10.50 -6.68
CA ALA A 56 6.81 10.38 -6.29
C ALA A 56 5.85 10.69 -7.45
N PHE A 57 6.23 11.64 -8.32
CA PHE A 57 5.44 11.93 -9.51
C PHE A 57 5.41 10.73 -10.48
N ALA A 58 6.53 10.04 -10.68
CA ALA A 58 6.58 8.86 -11.55
C ALA A 58 5.70 7.73 -11.00
N LEU A 59 5.83 7.45 -9.70
CA LEU A 59 4.99 6.48 -8.98
C LEU A 59 3.51 6.76 -9.23
N SER A 60 3.10 7.98 -8.92
CA SER A 60 1.69 8.39 -8.99
C SER A 60 1.11 8.29 -10.42
N VAL A 61 1.93 8.50 -11.45
CA VAL A 61 1.54 8.35 -12.86
C VAL A 61 1.31 6.87 -13.21
N THR A 62 2.17 5.99 -12.69
CA THR A 62 2.09 4.54 -12.91
C THR A 62 1.02 3.85 -12.07
N SER A 63 0.67 4.43 -10.91
CA SER A 63 -0.28 3.87 -9.93
C SER A 63 -1.74 4.20 -10.22
N ARG A 64 -2.06 5.05 -11.21
CA ARG A 64 -3.44 5.55 -11.47
C ARG A 64 -4.47 4.48 -11.82
N TYR A 65 -4.01 3.34 -12.30
CA TYR A 65 -4.86 2.25 -12.78
C TYR A 65 -4.78 1.02 -11.87
N GLN A 66 -4.22 1.17 -10.67
CA GLN A 66 -3.83 0.06 -9.82
C GLN A 66 -4.80 -0.15 -8.65
N ALA A 67 -5.00 -1.42 -8.27
CA ALA A 67 -5.79 -1.81 -7.10
C ALA A 67 -4.87 -1.95 -5.87
N CYS A 68 -5.34 -1.49 -4.72
CA CYS A 68 -4.65 -1.58 -3.44
C CYS A 68 -5.39 -2.56 -2.54
N ASP A 69 -4.74 -3.66 -2.20
CA ASP A 69 -5.26 -4.71 -1.33
C ASP A 69 -4.42 -4.76 -0.05
N GLY A 70 -5.06 -4.57 1.10
CA GLY A 70 -4.46 -4.74 2.42
C GLY A 70 -4.71 -6.13 2.99
N TYR A 71 -3.77 -6.65 3.76
CA TYR A 71 -3.90 -7.87 4.54
C TYR A 71 -3.51 -7.54 5.97
N SER A 72 -4.29 -7.99 6.94
CA SER A 72 -4.01 -7.87 8.37
C SER A 72 -4.07 -9.24 9.03
N ASP A 73 -3.21 -9.43 10.02
CA ASP A 73 -3.07 -10.66 10.79
C ASP A 73 -2.58 -10.32 12.21
N ALA A 74 -2.91 -11.13 13.20
CA ALA A 74 -2.40 -11.01 14.55
C ALA A 74 -2.01 -12.36 15.15
N SER A 75 -0.85 -12.40 15.80
CA SER A 75 -0.44 -13.55 16.61
C SER A 75 -0.74 -13.26 18.08
N PHE A 76 -1.76 -13.93 18.63
CA PHE A 76 -2.19 -13.77 20.02
C PHE A 76 -1.13 -14.28 21.01
N GLN A 77 -0.86 -13.50 22.07
CA GLN A 77 0.07 -13.87 23.15
C GLN A 77 1.41 -14.41 22.61
N PHE A 78 1.94 -13.75 21.58
CA PHE A 78 3.20 -14.16 20.95
C PHE A 78 4.41 -13.95 21.87
N ASP A 79 4.37 -12.92 22.71
CA ASP A 79 5.42 -12.61 23.67
C ASP A 79 5.16 -13.36 25.00
N GLU A 80 6.07 -14.26 25.38
CA GLU A 80 5.97 -15.05 26.62
C GLU A 80 6.16 -14.22 27.89
N ASP A 81 6.88 -13.10 27.82
CA ASP A 81 7.23 -12.30 29.00
C ASP A 81 6.09 -11.38 29.43
N ASP A 82 5.38 -10.77 28.48
CA ASP A 82 4.30 -9.80 28.76
C ASP A 82 2.93 -10.19 28.18
N ALA A 83 2.82 -11.40 27.61
CA ALA A 83 1.62 -11.95 26.98
C ALA A 83 1.04 -11.04 25.89
N LYS A 84 1.84 -10.14 25.30
CA LYS A 84 1.34 -9.24 24.27
C LYS A 84 1.31 -9.91 22.92
N SER A 85 0.29 -9.54 22.16
CA SER A 85 0.07 -10.03 20.81
C SER A 85 0.97 -9.30 19.80
N GLN A 86 1.28 -9.94 18.68
CA GLN A 86 1.98 -9.34 17.54
C GLN A 86 0.94 -8.88 16.51
N THR A 87 1.06 -7.66 15.98
CA THR A 87 0.29 -7.18 14.83
C THR A 87 1.12 -7.33 13.56
N GLY A 88 0.52 -7.87 12.51
CA GLY A 88 1.02 -7.89 11.14
C GLY A 88 0.07 -7.18 10.18
N PHE A 89 0.61 -6.41 9.23
CA PHE A 89 -0.13 -6.04 8.03
C PHE A 89 0.78 -5.89 6.82
N VAL A 90 0.20 -6.10 5.64
CA VAL A 90 0.86 -5.96 4.33
C VAL A 90 -0.12 -5.31 3.37
N PHE A 91 0.30 -4.23 2.72
CA PHE A 91 -0.41 -3.62 1.60
C PHE A 91 0.28 -3.94 0.31
N LYS A 92 -0.50 -4.47 -0.63
CA LYS A 92 -0.09 -4.73 -2.00
C LYS A 92 -0.69 -3.66 -2.89
N LEU A 93 0.14 -3.05 -3.72
CA LEU A 93 -0.29 -2.25 -4.84
C LEU A 93 0.05 -3.03 -6.11
N ASN A 94 -0.98 -3.46 -6.83
CA ASN A 94 -0.83 -4.14 -8.12
C ASN A 94 0.00 -5.44 -8.11
N GLY A 95 0.00 -6.17 -6.99
CA GLY A 95 0.76 -7.41 -6.82
C GLY A 95 2.16 -7.23 -6.22
N GLY A 96 2.64 -6.00 -6.08
CA GLY A 96 3.86 -5.67 -5.35
C GLY A 96 3.54 -5.21 -3.92
N VAL A 97 4.30 -5.67 -2.93
CA VAL A 97 4.19 -5.16 -1.55
C VAL A 97 4.74 -3.74 -1.49
N VAL A 98 3.97 -2.82 -0.92
CA VAL A 98 4.31 -1.40 -0.87
C VAL A 98 4.41 -0.83 0.53
N ALA A 99 3.69 -1.41 1.48
CA ALA A 99 3.79 -1.09 2.89
C ALA A 99 3.59 -2.37 3.70
N TRP A 100 4.34 -2.51 4.78
CA TRP A 100 4.19 -3.63 5.69
C TRP A 100 4.61 -3.21 7.09
N LYS A 101 4.10 -3.91 8.08
CA LYS A 101 4.53 -3.77 9.48
C LYS A 101 4.35 -5.08 10.20
N SER A 102 5.32 -5.40 11.04
CA SER A 102 5.18 -6.38 12.12
C SER A 102 5.61 -5.67 13.41
N SER A 103 4.73 -5.64 14.41
CA SER A 103 4.98 -4.90 15.65
C SER A 103 4.22 -5.53 16.80
N LYS A 104 4.87 -5.62 17.96
CA LYS A 104 4.21 -5.97 19.21
C LYS A 104 3.08 -4.97 19.50
N GLN A 105 1.97 -5.45 20.05
CA GLN A 105 0.86 -4.62 20.51
C GLN A 105 1.22 -3.92 21.81
N ASP A 106 0.70 -2.72 22.04
CA ASP A 106 1.01 -1.96 23.26
C ASP A 106 0.21 -2.47 24.45
N THR A 107 -1.02 -2.90 24.19
CA THR A 107 -1.98 -3.46 25.15
C THR A 107 -1.98 -4.98 25.05
N THR A 108 -2.08 -5.64 26.21
CA THR A 108 -2.35 -7.08 26.29
C THR A 108 -3.81 -7.33 25.93
N THR A 109 -4.05 -8.23 24.98
CA THR A 109 -5.39 -8.61 24.54
C THR A 109 -5.84 -9.86 25.28
N ASP A 110 -7.13 -9.98 25.53
CA ASP A 110 -7.72 -11.13 26.23
C ASP A 110 -8.25 -12.20 25.27
N SER A 111 -8.26 -11.92 23.96
CA SER A 111 -8.67 -12.89 22.93
C SER A 111 -7.93 -12.70 21.61
N THR A 112 -7.92 -13.77 20.79
CA THR A 112 -7.44 -13.72 19.39
C THR A 112 -8.24 -12.72 18.56
N THR A 113 -9.55 -12.65 18.76
CA THR A 113 -10.44 -11.72 18.07
C THR A 113 -10.11 -10.26 18.36
N GLU A 114 -9.80 -9.94 19.61
CA GLU A 114 -9.36 -8.58 19.98
C GLU A 114 -7.98 -8.24 19.36
N ALA A 115 -7.04 -9.19 19.38
CA ALA A 115 -5.73 -9.01 18.74
C ALA A 115 -5.83 -8.74 17.23
N GLU A 116 -6.69 -9.49 16.55
CA GLU A 116 -6.99 -9.31 15.13
C GLU A 116 -7.66 -7.97 14.85
N TYR A 117 -8.63 -7.57 15.69
CA TYR A 117 -9.28 -6.27 15.56
C TYR A 117 -8.28 -5.10 15.71
N ILE A 118 -7.34 -5.20 16.66
CA ILE A 118 -6.26 -4.21 16.81
C ILE A 118 -5.36 -4.18 15.58
N ALA A 119 -5.02 -5.34 15.01
CA ALA A 119 -4.23 -5.42 13.79
C ALA A 119 -4.94 -4.78 12.59
N ALA A 120 -6.22 -5.12 12.37
CA ALA A 120 -7.05 -4.53 11.34
C ALA A 120 -7.22 -3.01 11.52
N SER A 121 -7.38 -2.52 12.75
CA SER A 121 -7.44 -1.09 13.07
C SER A 121 -6.14 -0.36 12.74
N LYS A 122 -4.99 -0.95 13.08
CA LYS A 122 -3.66 -0.41 12.71
C LYS A 122 -3.48 -0.39 11.18
N ALA A 123 -3.90 -1.45 10.48
CA ALA A 123 -3.88 -1.49 9.02
C ALA A 123 -4.79 -0.41 8.41
N ALA A 124 -6.01 -0.22 8.94
CA ALA A 124 -6.93 0.81 8.45
C ALA A 124 -6.37 2.23 8.57
N LYS A 125 -5.66 2.55 9.67
CA LYS A 125 -4.97 3.83 9.83
C LYS A 125 -3.91 4.04 8.74
N GLU A 126 -3.13 3.00 8.44
CA GLU A 126 -2.14 3.03 7.36
C GLU A 126 -2.80 3.19 5.98
N ALA A 127 -3.91 2.48 5.73
CA ALA A 127 -4.69 2.59 4.50
C ALA A 127 -5.21 4.01 4.26
N VAL A 128 -5.70 4.67 5.32
CA VAL A 128 -6.14 6.08 5.26
C VAL A 128 -4.96 7.01 4.98
N TRP A 129 -3.82 6.79 5.65
CA TRP A 129 -2.62 7.58 5.40
C TRP A 129 -2.15 7.46 3.95
N MET A 130 -2.04 6.24 3.41
CA MET A 130 -1.69 6.01 2.00
C MET A 130 -2.71 6.63 1.04
N LYS A 131 -4.01 6.51 1.34
CA LYS A 131 -5.06 7.12 0.53
C LYS A 131 -4.87 8.63 0.44
N ASN A 132 -4.70 9.30 1.58
CA ASN A 132 -4.49 10.76 1.63
C ASN A 132 -3.20 11.15 0.91
N TYR A 133 -2.10 10.41 1.12
CA TYR A 133 -0.82 10.65 0.46
C TYR A 133 -0.95 10.60 -1.07
N ILE A 134 -1.61 9.57 -1.61
CA ILE A 134 -1.79 9.43 -3.05
C ILE A 134 -2.81 10.45 -3.59
N GLN A 135 -3.81 10.86 -2.80
CA GLN A 135 -4.72 11.97 -3.15
C GLN A 135 -3.96 13.29 -3.30
N GLU A 136 -3.09 13.63 -2.34
CA GLU A 136 -2.29 14.86 -2.34
C GLU A 136 -1.34 14.94 -3.54
N LEU A 137 -0.84 13.79 -4.02
CA LEU A 137 -0.03 13.76 -5.23
C LEU A 137 -0.81 14.31 -6.45
N GLY A 138 -2.16 14.22 -6.45
CA GLY A 138 -3.02 14.84 -7.48
C GLY A 138 -3.01 14.11 -8.82
N VAL A 139 -2.51 12.88 -8.84
CA VAL A 139 -2.15 12.18 -10.08
C VAL A 139 -3.05 10.97 -10.32
N VAL A 140 -3.71 10.41 -9.30
CA VAL A 140 -4.59 9.21 -9.43
C VAL A 140 -6.07 9.61 -9.39
N PRO A 141 -6.81 9.55 -10.51
CA PRO A 141 -8.24 9.87 -10.54
C PRO A 141 -9.13 8.79 -9.90
N ARG A 142 -8.59 7.58 -9.65
CA ARG A 142 -9.36 6.37 -9.29
C ARG A 142 -9.39 6.03 -7.80
N ILE A 143 -8.83 6.88 -6.94
CA ILE A 143 -8.74 6.63 -5.49
C ILE A 143 -10.05 6.88 -4.71
N ALA A 144 -11.15 7.09 -5.42
CA ALA A 144 -12.47 7.23 -4.82
C ALA A 144 -12.93 5.93 -4.14
N GLU A 145 -12.47 4.77 -4.61
CA GLU A 145 -12.86 3.46 -4.08
C GLU A 145 -12.21 3.21 -2.69
N PRO A 146 -12.92 2.59 -1.74
CA PRO A 146 -12.35 2.15 -0.46
C PRO A 146 -11.21 1.16 -0.66
N VAL A 147 -10.15 1.25 0.15
CA VAL A 147 -9.10 0.23 0.21
C VAL A 147 -9.67 -1.00 0.90
N VAL A 148 -9.62 -2.15 0.24
CA VAL A 148 -10.07 -3.43 0.81
C VAL A 148 -8.98 -3.97 1.72
N ILE A 149 -9.34 -4.34 2.94
CA ILE A 149 -8.43 -5.00 3.91
C ILE A 149 -8.99 -6.40 4.17
N PHE A 150 -8.18 -7.41 3.88
CA PHE A 150 -8.46 -8.81 4.15
C PHE A 150 -7.96 -9.18 5.55
N CYS A 151 -8.84 -9.79 6.34
CA CYS A 151 -8.56 -10.44 7.61
C CYS A 151 -9.17 -11.85 7.51
N ASP A 152 -8.56 -12.84 8.14
CA ASP A 152 -9.04 -14.23 8.14
C ASP A 152 -9.99 -14.53 9.32
N ASN A 153 -9.98 -13.70 10.36
CA ASN A 153 -10.86 -13.85 11.52
C ASN A 153 -12.24 -13.21 11.29
N ASN A 154 -13.25 -14.06 11.07
CA ASN A 154 -14.64 -13.65 10.87
C ASN A 154 -15.26 -12.89 12.05
N GLU A 155 -14.86 -13.19 13.30
CA GLU A 155 -15.37 -12.46 14.47
C GLU A 155 -14.83 -11.03 14.51
N ALA A 156 -13.55 -10.85 14.17
CA ALA A 156 -12.95 -9.52 14.09
C ALA A 156 -13.58 -8.69 12.97
N ILE A 157 -13.89 -9.31 11.83
CA ILE A 157 -14.62 -8.66 10.73
C ILE A 157 -16.04 -8.26 11.16
N ALA A 158 -16.72 -9.11 11.95
CA ALA A 158 -18.07 -8.81 12.43
C ALA A 158 -18.10 -7.60 13.39
N GLN A 159 -17.04 -7.42 14.20
CA GLN A 159 -16.91 -6.25 15.09
C GLN A 159 -16.57 -4.94 14.36
N ALA A 160 -16.09 -5.03 13.11
CA ALA A 160 -15.69 -3.86 12.31
C ALA A 160 -16.83 -3.27 11.45
N LYS A 161 -18.00 -3.91 11.40
CA LYS A 161 -19.20 -3.45 10.68
C LYS A 161 -20.10 -2.59 11.56
#